data_AF-A0A397ZQJ9-F1
#
_entry.id   AF-A0A397ZQJ9-F1
#
_cell.length_a   1.000
_cell.length_b   1.000
_cell.length_c   1.000
_cell.angle_alpha   90.00
_cell.angle_beta   90.00
_cell.angle_gamma   90.00
#
_symmetry.space_group_name_H-M   'P 1'
#
loop_
_entity.id
_entity.type
_entity.pdbx_description
1 polymer ?
#
loop_
_entity_poly.entity_id
_entity_poly.type
_entity_poly.pdbx_seq_one_letter_code
_entity_poly.pdbx_strand_id
1 'polypeptide(L)'
;MPILKAQLNINPKIRYKSQAIIVFISDNTMHTKEETQWDFKAELTLLRVAKVTGGAPNKLSKIKVKQKLALREAYKTKKFLPLDLRPKKTRAIRRRLTKHQASLKTEKEKKKEMYFPIRKYAIKV
;
A
#
# COMPACT_ATOMS: atom_id res chain seq x y z
N MET A 1 -2.07 66.96 -12.74
CA MET A 1 -3.30 66.90 -11.93
C MET A 1 -4.15 65.72 -12.41
N PRO A 2 -4.87 65.05 -11.49
CA PRO A 2 -4.84 63.60 -11.32
C PRO A 2 -6.16 62.92 -11.71
N ILE A 3 -6.14 61.64 -12.05
CA ILE A 3 -7.28 60.75 -11.79
C ILE A 3 -6.76 59.41 -11.30
N LEU A 4 -6.82 59.25 -9.98
CA LEU A 4 -6.83 57.98 -9.27
C LEU A 4 -7.82 57.02 -9.93
N LYS A 5 -7.38 55.82 -10.31
CA LYS A 5 -8.29 54.69 -10.50
C LYS A 5 -7.90 53.58 -9.52
N ALA A 6 -8.91 53.25 -8.73
CA ALA A 6 -8.89 52.39 -7.58
C ALA A 6 -8.38 50.97 -7.87
N GLN A 7 -7.66 50.43 -6.89
CA GLN A 7 -7.47 49.00 -6.74
C GLN A 7 -8.84 48.36 -6.48
N LEU A 8 -9.39 47.66 -7.47
CA LEU A 8 -10.46 46.69 -7.24
C LEU A 8 -9.82 45.34 -6.91
N ASN A 9 -9.72 45.07 -5.62
CA ASN A 9 -9.39 43.78 -5.06
C ASN A 9 -10.58 42.82 -5.30
N ILE A 10 -10.54 42.04 -6.38
CA ILE A 10 -11.57 41.06 -6.71
C ILE A 10 -10.98 39.66 -6.54
N ASN A 11 -11.46 38.95 -5.51
CA ASN A 11 -11.18 37.54 -5.19
C ASN A 11 -11.16 36.63 -6.44
N PRO A 12 -10.10 35.86 -6.71
CA PRO A 12 -10.10 34.85 -7.76
C PRO A 12 -10.71 33.54 -7.23
N LYS A 13 -12.03 33.51 -7.07
CA LYS A 13 -12.79 32.26 -7.04
C LYS A 13 -13.90 32.38 -8.07
N ILE A 14 -13.97 31.36 -8.94
CA ILE A 14 -15.05 31.08 -9.91
C ILE A 14 -14.82 31.68 -11.31
N ARG A 15 -14.19 30.90 -12.20
CA ARG A 15 -14.63 30.65 -13.59
C ARG A 15 -13.59 29.80 -14.32
N TYR A 16 -13.91 28.54 -14.58
CA TYR A 16 -13.77 27.88 -15.90
C TYR A 16 -14.71 26.67 -15.94
N LYS A 17 -16.03 26.96 -16.02
CA LYS A 17 -17.04 26.03 -16.54
C LYS A 17 -17.32 26.47 -17.98
N SER A 18 -16.46 26.08 -18.93
CA SER A 18 -16.74 26.05 -20.39
C SER A 18 -15.44 25.83 -21.17
N GLN A 19 -14.84 24.63 -21.04
CA GLN A 19 -13.92 23.97 -21.99
C GLN A 19 -13.34 22.69 -21.37
N ALA A 20 -14.21 21.79 -20.92
CA ALA A 20 -13.84 20.43 -20.50
C ALA A 20 -15.01 19.48 -20.80
N ILE A 21 -15.39 19.41 -22.08
CA ILE A 21 -16.43 18.51 -22.60
C ILE A 21 -15.85 17.55 -23.68
N ILE A 22 -14.54 17.55 -23.92
CA ILE A 22 -13.92 16.59 -24.86
C ILE A 22 -12.63 16.05 -24.22
N VAL A 23 -12.76 15.02 -23.38
CA VAL A 23 -12.08 13.71 -23.39
C VAL A 23 -12.71 12.92 -22.24
N PHE A 24 -13.92 12.41 -22.49
CA PHE A 24 -14.60 11.45 -21.61
C PHE A 24 -14.54 10.07 -22.26
N ILE A 25 -13.32 9.61 -22.58
CA ILE A 25 -13.01 8.20 -22.92
C ILE A 25 -11.55 7.94 -22.50
N SER A 26 -11.29 7.74 -21.21
CA SER A 26 -10.13 6.95 -20.75
C SER A 26 -10.17 6.73 -19.24
N ASP A 27 -11.35 6.53 -18.65
CA ASP A 27 -11.43 5.83 -17.38
C ASP A 27 -11.70 4.36 -17.71
N ASN A 28 -10.64 3.64 -18.11
CA ASN A 28 -10.58 2.18 -17.94
C ASN A 28 -10.41 1.89 -16.44
N THR A 29 -11.36 2.37 -15.64
CA THR A 29 -11.54 1.97 -14.27
C THR A 29 -12.19 0.60 -14.30
N MET A 30 -11.35 -0.42 -14.06
CA MET A 30 -11.63 -1.85 -13.77
C MET A 30 -10.90 -2.80 -14.75
N HIS A 31 -9.57 -2.79 -14.76
CA HIS A 31 -8.86 -4.05 -15.04
C HIS A 31 -8.96 -4.93 -13.79
N THR A 32 -9.85 -5.90 -13.90
CA THR A 32 -10.19 -6.83 -12.83
C THR A 32 -8.97 -7.68 -12.51
N LYS A 33 -8.84 -8.12 -11.26
CA LYS A 33 -7.73 -8.98 -10.78
C LYS A 33 -7.49 -10.21 -11.70
N GLU A 34 -8.48 -10.58 -12.50
CA GLU A 34 -8.45 -11.66 -13.47
C GLU A 34 -7.45 -11.43 -14.62
N GLU A 35 -7.31 -10.19 -15.09
CA GLU A 35 -6.40 -9.86 -16.20
C GLU A 35 -4.94 -9.96 -15.76
N THR A 36 -4.60 -9.42 -14.59
CA THR A 36 -3.27 -9.60 -14.00
C THR A 36 -2.92 -11.07 -13.76
N GLN A 37 -3.91 -11.88 -13.38
CA GLN A 37 -3.75 -13.32 -13.16
C GLN A 37 -3.54 -14.07 -14.48
N TRP A 38 -4.18 -13.63 -15.57
CA TRP A 38 -4.04 -14.17 -16.92
C TRP A 38 -2.65 -13.89 -17.49
N ASP A 39 -2.18 -12.65 -17.38
CA ASP A 39 -0.83 -12.25 -17.83
C ASP A 39 0.27 -13.04 -17.12
N PHE A 40 0.13 -13.27 -15.81
CA PHE A 40 1.08 -14.10 -15.07
C PHE A 40 1.08 -15.56 -15.52
N LYS A 41 -0.07 -16.12 -15.94
CA LYS A 41 -0.15 -17.49 -16.46
C LYS A 41 0.51 -17.58 -17.83
N ALA A 42 0.23 -16.63 -18.73
CA ALA A 42 0.81 -16.58 -20.07
C ALA A 42 2.34 -16.40 -20.03
N GLU A 43 2.86 -15.55 -19.16
CA GLU A 43 4.31 -15.38 -19.05
C GLU A 43 4.99 -16.61 -18.40
N LEU A 44 4.28 -17.35 -17.54
CA LEU A 44 4.80 -18.55 -16.89
C LEU A 44 4.83 -19.77 -17.83
N THR A 45 3.87 -19.90 -18.76
CA THR A 45 3.91 -20.93 -19.79
C THR A 45 5.10 -20.72 -20.73
N LEU A 46 5.36 -19.49 -21.16
CA LEU A 46 6.54 -19.13 -21.97
C LEU A 46 7.86 -19.49 -21.25
N LEU A 47 7.96 -19.17 -19.96
CA LEU A 47 9.17 -19.51 -19.18
C LEU A 47 9.32 -21.03 -18.98
N ARG A 48 8.24 -21.81 -18.92
CA ARG A 48 8.29 -23.28 -18.86
C ARG A 48 8.82 -23.89 -20.15
N VAL A 49 8.41 -23.37 -21.31
CA VAL A 49 8.98 -23.78 -22.60
C VAL A 49 10.49 -23.48 -22.61
N ALA A 50 10.88 -22.27 -22.23
CA ALA A 50 12.29 -21.89 -22.14
C ALA A 50 13.12 -22.78 -21.20
N LYS A 51 12.50 -23.36 -20.16
CA LYS A 51 13.18 -24.32 -19.27
C LYS A 51 13.48 -25.64 -19.96
N VAL A 52 12.55 -26.16 -20.76
CA VAL A 52 12.73 -27.43 -21.49
C VAL A 52 13.78 -27.27 -22.58
N THR A 53 13.81 -26.11 -23.23
CA THR A 53 14.76 -25.81 -24.31
C THR A 53 16.14 -25.35 -23.81
N GLY A 54 16.48 -25.53 -22.52
CA GLY A 54 17.80 -25.17 -21.98
C GLY A 54 18.11 -23.67 -21.93
N GLY A 55 17.10 -22.82 -21.72
CA GLY A 55 17.25 -21.37 -21.74
C GLY A 55 18.09 -20.76 -20.61
N ALA A 56 18.39 -19.47 -20.74
CA ALA A 56 19.29 -18.74 -19.84
C ALA A 56 18.90 -18.84 -18.34
N PRO A 57 19.88 -18.89 -17.41
CA PRO A 57 19.64 -19.02 -15.96
C PRO A 57 18.70 -17.96 -15.38
N ASN A 58 18.77 -16.73 -15.89
CA ASN A 58 17.90 -15.62 -15.48
C ASN A 58 16.41 -15.87 -15.79
N LYS A 59 16.08 -16.63 -16.83
CA LYS A 59 14.70 -17.03 -17.15
C LYS A 59 14.23 -18.15 -16.22
N LEU A 60 15.13 -19.07 -15.84
CA LEU A 60 14.85 -20.18 -14.93
C LEU A 60 14.53 -19.70 -13.51
N SER A 61 15.29 -18.73 -12.98
CA SER A 61 15.06 -18.18 -11.64
C SER A 61 13.70 -17.48 -11.51
N LYS A 62 13.24 -16.81 -12.58
CA LYS A 62 11.94 -16.12 -12.65
C LYS A 62 10.76 -17.08 -12.46
N ILE A 63 10.87 -18.34 -12.88
CA ILE A 63 9.80 -19.35 -12.70
C ILE A 63 9.45 -19.51 -11.22
N LYS A 64 10.46 -19.69 -10.36
CA LYS A 64 10.28 -19.89 -8.91
C LYS A 64 9.65 -18.66 -8.25
N VAL A 65 10.08 -17.47 -8.64
CA VAL A 65 9.57 -16.21 -8.10
C VAL A 65 8.08 -16.06 -8.42
N LYS A 66 7.68 -16.26 -9.68
CA LYS A 66 6.28 -16.12 -10.11
C LYS A 66 5.34 -17.14 -9.50
N GLN A 67 5.76 -18.41 -9.43
CA GLN A 67 4.97 -19.45 -8.74
C GLN A 67 4.71 -19.08 -7.28
N LYS A 68 5.74 -18.56 -6.59
CA LYS A 68 5.61 -18.12 -5.20
C LYS A 68 4.70 -16.90 -5.05
N LEU A 69 4.71 -15.97 -6.01
CA LEU A 69 3.81 -14.81 -6.01
C LEU A 69 2.36 -15.22 -6.20
N ALA A 70 2.06 -16.08 -7.19
CA ALA A 70 0.71 -16.61 -7.40
C ALA A 70 0.17 -17.35 -6.16
N LEU A 71 1.02 -18.15 -5.49
CA LEU A 71 0.66 -18.80 -4.23
C LEU A 71 0.41 -17.79 -3.10
N ARG A 72 1.14 -16.68 -3.03
CA ARG A 72 0.89 -15.64 -2.03
C ARG A 72 -0.45 -14.96 -2.23
N GLU A 73 -0.81 -14.71 -3.48
CA GLU A 73 -2.10 -14.11 -3.83
C GLU A 73 -3.27 -15.03 -3.47
N ALA A 74 -3.18 -16.31 -3.85
CA ALA A 74 -4.20 -17.32 -3.54
C ALA A 74 -4.45 -17.55 -2.04
N TYR A 75 -3.43 -17.31 -1.20
CA TYR A 75 -3.51 -17.49 0.25
C TYR A 75 -3.61 -16.17 1.04
N LYS A 76 -3.70 -15.01 0.37
CA LYS A 76 -3.64 -13.68 1.01
C LYS A 76 -4.72 -13.45 2.08
N THR A 77 -5.94 -13.93 1.82
CA THR A 77 -7.11 -13.73 2.69
C THR A 77 -7.30 -14.88 3.68
N LYS A 78 -6.54 -15.97 3.55
CA LYS A 78 -6.72 -17.17 4.35
C LYS A 78 -6.04 -16.99 5.71
N LYS A 79 -6.73 -17.40 6.78
CA LYS A 79 -6.20 -17.37 8.15
C LYS A 79 -4.91 -18.20 8.30
N PHE A 80 -4.87 -19.37 7.67
CA PHE A 80 -3.74 -20.29 7.78
C PHE A 80 -2.88 -20.28 6.51
N LEU A 81 -1.63 -19.85 6.67
CA LEU A 81 -0.61 -19.91 5.63
C LEU A 81 0.26 -21.16 5.78
N PRO A 82 0.65 -21.80 4.66
CA PRO A 82 1.67 -22.85 4.67
C PRO A 82 3.02 -22.30 5.16
N LEU A 83 3.86 -23.16 5.72
CA LEU A 83 5.10 -22.78 6.41
C LEU A 83 6.06 -21.96 5.51
N ASP A 84 6.13 -22.29 4.22
CA ASP A 84 7.01 -21.64 3.25
C ASP A 84 6.60 -20.21 2.87
N LEU A 85 5.32 -19.88 3.04
CA LEU A 85 4.79 -18.55 2.75
C LEU A 85 4.85 -17.63 3.96
N ARG A 86 5.03 -18.18 5.17
CA ARG A 86 5.18 -17.38 6.40
C ARG A 86 6.43 -16.51 6.34
N PRO A 87 6.43 -15.33 6.98
CA PRO A 87 7.62 -14.50 7.05
C PRO A 87 8.74 -15.24 7.81
N LYS A 88 9.93 -15.27 7.21
CA LYS A 88 11.13 -15.86 7.83
C LYS A 88 11.71 -14.89 8.85
N LYS A 89 11.32 -15.05 10.11
CA LYS A 89 11.85 -14.32 11.28
C LYS A 89 12.40 -15.30 12.30
N THR A 90 13.23 -14.83 13.23
CA THR A 90 13.74 -15.66 14.33
C THR A 90 12.59 -16.19 15.19
N ARG A 91 12.83 -17.31 15.89
CA ARG A 91 11.84 -17.95 16.77
C ARG A 91 11.33 -16.97 17.84
N ALA A 92 12.23 -16.21 18.46
CA ALA A 92 11.90 -15.20 19.47
C ALA A 92 10.92 -14.16 18.93
N ILE A 93 11.19 -13.60 17.74
CA ILE A 93 10.31 -12.60 17.10
C ILE A 93 8.94 -13.18 16.71
N ARG A 94 8.86 -14.48 16.38
CA ARG A 94 7.57 -15.13 16.10
C ARG A 94 6.72 -15.40 17.35
N ARG A 95 7.35 -15.50 18.52
CA ARG A 95 6.70 -15.84 19.80
C ARG A 95 6.34 -14.63 20.67
N ARG A 96 6.93 -13.47 20.42
CA ARG A 96 6.60 -12.22 21.12
C ARG A 96 5.14 -11.78 20.85
N LEU A 97 4.62 -10.93 21.73
CA LEU A 97 3.31 -10.30 21.55
C LEU A 97 3.22 -9.48 20.26
N THR A 98 2.01 -9.43 19.68
CA THR A 98 1.74 -8.53 18.56
C THR A 98 1.77 -7.07 19.04
N LYS A 99 2.06 -6.12 18.13
CA LYS A 99 2.09 -4.68 18.47
C LYS A 99 0.77 -4.21 19.06
N HIS A 100 -0.35 -4.70 18.52
CA HIS A 100 -1.69 -4.42 19.04
C HIS A 100 -1.83 -4.93 20.48
N GLN A 101 -1.53 -6.20 20.74
CA GLN A 101 -1.59 -6.77 22.09
C GLN A 101 -0.70 -6.01 23.08
N ALA A 102 0.52 -5.68 22.69
CA ALA A 102 1.44 -4.91 23.53
C ALA A 102 0.95 -3.48 23.79
N SER A 103 0.13 -2.91 22.90
CA SER A 103 -0.47 -1.57 23.07
C SER A 103 -1.79 -1.58 23.84
N LEU A 104 -2.36 -2.75 24.13
CA LEU A 104 -3.61 -2.83 24.89
C LEU A 104 -3.34 -2.37 26.33
N LYS A 105 -4.02 -1.29 26.72
CA LYS A 105 -4.02 -0.76 28.09
C LYS A 105 -5.34 -1.07 28.76
N THR A 106 -5.28 -1.30 30.06
CA THR A 106 -6.50 -1.45 30.87
C THR A 106 -7.27 -0.13 30.92
N GLU A 107 -8.59 -0.18 31.15
CA GLU A 107 -9.39 1.05 31.27
C GLU A 107 -8.92 1.94 32.42
N LYS A 108 -8.47 1.32 33.51
CA LYS A 108 -7.89 2.01 34.67
C LYS A 108 -6.62 2.77 34.28
N GLU A 109 -5.73 2.13 33.51
CA GLU A 109 -4.51 2.76 33.03
C GLU A 109 -4.79 3.89 32.05
N LYS A 110 -5.72 3.69 31.10
CA LYS A 110 -6.17 4.76 30.18
C LYS A 110 -6.68 5.99 30.93
N LYS A 111 -7.54 5.80 31.93
CA LYS A 111 -8.04 6.89 32.78
C LYS A 111 -6.91 7.59 33.53
N LYS A 112 -5.96 6.84 34.09
CA LYS A 112 -4.78 7.40 34.78
C LYS A 112 -3.95 8.28 33.85
N GLU A 113 -3.67 7.80 32.64
CA GLU A 113 -2.91 8.56 31.64
C GLU A 113 -3.63 9.81 31.16
N MET A 114 -4.96 9.74 30.99
CA MET A 114 -5.79 10.88 30.62
C MET A 114 -5.79 11.96 31.71
N TYR A 115 -5.93 11.55 32.97
CA TYR A 115 -6.05 12.50 34.09
C TYR A 115 -4.70 13.08 34.52
N PHE A 116 -3.63 12.29 34.51
CA PHE A 116 -2.31 12.68 35.00
C PHE A 116 -1.22 12.48 33.94
N PRO A 117 -1.24 13.26 32.84
CA PRO A 117 -0.16 13.21 31.86
C PRO A 117 1.13 13.78 32.47
N ILE A 118 2.27 13.18 32.14
CA ILE A 118 3.58 13.74 32.47
C ILE A 118 3.74 15.04 31.68
N ARG A 119 3.70 16.16 32.39
CA ARG A 119 3.85 17.49 31.79
C ARG A 119 5.34 17.83 31.68
N LYS A 120 5.71 18.46 30.58
CA LYS A 120 7.05 19.06 30.44
C LYS A 120 7.02 20.43 31.12
N TYR A 121 7.94 20.66 32.05
CA TYR A 121 8.11 21.94 32.74
C TYR A 121 9.59 22.28 32.88
N ALA A 122 9.88 23.56 33.10
CA ALA A 122 11.21 24.07 33.41
C ALA A 122 11.11 24.96 34.64
N ILE A 123 12.16 24.93 35.47
CA ILE A 123 12.28 25.81 36.64
C ILE A 123 13.21 26.95 36.22
N LYS A 124 12.77 28.18 36.45
CA LYS A 124 13.60 29.35 36.24
C LYS A 124 14.61 29.43 37.39
N VAL A 125 15.90 29.50 37.03
CA VAL A 125 16.99 29.83 37.95
C VAL A 125 16.99 31.33 38.21
#